data_AF-A0A1F6DZG8-F1
#
_entry.id   AF-A0A1F6DZG8-F1
#
_cell.length_a   1.000
_cell.length_b   1.000
_cell.length_c   1.000
_cell.angle_alpha   90.00
_cell.angle_beta   90.00
_cell.angle_gamma   90.00
#
_symmetry.space_group_name_H-M   'P 1'
#
loop_
_entity.id
_entity.type
_entity.pdbx_description
1 polymer ?
#
loop_
_entity_poly.entity_id
_entity_poly.type
_entity_poly.pdbx_seq_one_letter_code
_entity_poly.pdbx_strand_id
1 'polypeptide(L)'
;MDGHRHLHARKRMSKSLEPYPARTPWKRMLDRAVLGVGILGPIMSIPQIALIYISRDAAGVSPVSFLAWALFDIPWIVYGLVHREPPIVVTYTLWLAFNLLIFLGALIYG
;
A
#
# COMPACT_ATOMS: atom_id res chain seq x y z
N MET A 1 26.30 7.51 38.19
CA MET A 1 25.23 8.49 37.88
C MET A 1 25.43 8.97 36.44
N ASP A 2 25.02 8.21 35.42
CA ASP A 2 25.24 8.59 34.00
C ASP A 2 24.19 8.00 33.04
N GLY A 3 22.95 7.82 33.49
CA GLY A 3 21.86 7.28 32.66
C GLY A 3 21.12 8.33 31.81
N HIS A 4 21.20 9.62 32.17
CA HIS A 4 20.33 10.65 31.60
C HIS A 4 20.86 11.30 30.31
N ARG A 5 22.16 11.14 30.00
CA ARG A 5 22.75 11.74 28.79
C ARG A 5 22.35 11.04 27.49
N HIS A 6 22.09 9.73 27.52
CA HIS A 6 21.72 8.96 26.33
C HIS A 6 20.31 9.28 25.80
N LEU A 7 19.37 9.65 26.67
CA LEU A 7 17.98 9.93 26.29
C LEU A 7 17.86 11.21 25.44
N HIS A 8 18.74 12.19 25.65
CA HIS A 8 18.75 13.43 24.86
C HIS A 8 19.33 13.25 23.45
N ALA A 9 20.19 12.25 23.23
CA ALA A 9 20.75 11.94 21.91
C ALA A 9 19.66 11.42 20.95
N ARG A 10 18.78 10.52 21.42
CA ARG A 10 17.62 10.03 20.63
C ARG A 10 16.65 11.16 20.26
N LYS A 11 16.40 12.10 21.18
CA LYS A 11 15.56 13.29 20.92
C LYS A 11 16.16 14.26 19.89
N ARG A 12 17.49 14.34 19.76
CA ARG A 12 18.16 15.17 18.74
C ARG A 12 18.18 14.51 17.36
N MET A 13 18.29 13.19 17.26
CA MET A 13 18.20 12.49 15.97
C MET A 13 16.78 12.57 15.37
N SER A 14 15.74 12.50 16.21
CA SER A 14 14.35 12.73 15.78
C SER A 14 14.08 14.16 15.28
N LYS A 15 14.90 15.16 15.69
CA LYS A 15 14.77 16.55 15.25
C LYS A 15 15.21 16.78 13.79
N SER A 16 15.95 15.84 13.20
CA SER A 16 16.38 15.88 11.80
C SER A 16 15.35 15.32 10.82
N LEU A 17 14.32 14.65 11.34
CA LEU A 17 13.21 14.13 10.54
C LEU A 17 12.14 15.22 10.51
N GLU A 18 11.78 15.69 9.33
CA GLU A 18 10.67 16.64 9.21
C GLU A 18 9.39 16.00 9.79
N PRO A 19 8.66 16.70 10.68
CA PRO A 19 7.42 16.18 11.22
C PRO A 19 6.40 16.05 10.08
N TYR A 20 5.71 14.90 10.00
CA TYR A 20 4.54 14.73 9.15
C TYR A 20 3.33 15.40 9.83
N PRO A 21 2.58 16.32 9.18
CA PRO A 21 2.74 16.79 7.80
C PRO A 21 3.89 17.81 7.64
N ALA A 22 4.65 17.66 6.54
CA ALA A 22 5.86 18.44 6.27
C ALA A 22 5.63 19.96 6.32
N ARG A 23 6.66 20.74 6.66
CA ARG A 23 6.50 22.20 6.85
C ARG A 23 6.37 22.98 5.54
N THR A 24 6.90 22.44 4.44
CA THR A 24 6.87 23.11 3.13
C THR A 24 5.59 22.75 2.36
N PRO A 25 5.00 23.71 1.63
CA PRO A 25 3.72 23.49 0.93
C PRO A 25 3.82 22.40 -0.14
N TRP A 26 4.98 22.25 -0.80
CA TRP A 26 5.22 21.19 -1.79
C TRP A 26 5.17 19.78 -1.20
N LYS A 27 5.82 19.57 -0.04
CA LYS A 27 5.84 18.26 0.62
C LYS A 27 4.46 17.88 1.16
N ARG A 28 3.68 18.84 1.67
CA ARG A 28 2.26 18.60 2.03
C ARG A 28 1.38 18.21 0.84
N MET A 29 1.63 18.81 -0.33
CA MET A 29 0.91 18.45 -1.54
C MET A 29 1.27 17.03 -1.99
N LEU A 30 2.56 16.67 -1.92
CA LEU A 30 3.03 15.31 -2.19
C LEU A 30 2.40 14.30 -1.21
N ASP A 31 2.38 14.60 0.10
CA ASP A 31 1.78 13.75 1.12
C ASP A 31 0.29 13.44 0.80
N ARG A 32 -0.46 14.45 0.39
CA ARG A 32 -1.87 14.31 -0.03
C ARG A 32 -2.03 13.57 -1.35
N ALA A 33 -1.14 13.83 -2.31
CA ALA A 33 -1.16 13.16 -3.61
C ALA A 33 -0.86 11.66 -3.45
N VAL A 34 0.13 11.29 -2.64
CA VAL A 34 0.47 9.89 -2.36
C VAL A 34 -0.70 9.18 -1.68
N LEU A 35 -1.37 9.83 -0.73
CA LEU A 35 -2.60 9.33 -0.11
C LEU A 35 -3.71 9.07 -1.15
N GLY A 36 -3.94 10.01 -2.07
CA GLY A 36 -4.93 9.85 -3.14
C GLY A 36 -4.55 8.74 -4.12
N VAL A 37 -3.30 8.70 -4.57
CA VAL A 37 -2.77 7.69 -5.48
C VAL A 37 -2.81 6.29 -4.85
N GLY A 38 -2.57 6.19 -3.55
CA GLY A 38 -2.67 4.92 -2.81
C GLY A 38 -4.08 4.30 -2.84
N ILE A 39 -5.13 5.09 -3.07
CA ILE A 39 -6.50 4.59 -3.23
C ILE A 39 -6.87 4.46 -4.71
N LEU A 40 -6.46 5.43 -5.54
CA LEU A 40 -6.71 5.40 -6.99
C LEU A 40 -6.03 4.23 -7.68
N GLY A 41 -4.83 3.84 -7.23
CA GLY A 41 -4.08 2.70 -7.78
C GLY A 41 -4.90 1.41 -7.80
N PRO A 42 -5.35 0.90 -6.63
CA PRO A 42 -6.23 -0.26 -6.57
C PRO A 42 -7.50 -0.07 -7.42
N ILE A 43 -8.15 1.10 -7.38
CA ILE A 43 -9.38 1.36 -8.14
C ILE A 43 -9.19 1.17 -9.66
N MET A 44 -8.00 1.44 -10.19
CA MET A 44 -7.69 1.19 -11.61
C MET A 44 -7.64 -0.29 -11.98
N SER A 45 -7.75 -1.20 -11.00
CA SER A 45 -7.92 -2.64 -11.23
C SER A 45 -9.38 -3.04 -11.49
N ILE A 46 -10.35 -2.14 -11.24
CA ILE A 46 -11.78 -2.40 -11.47
C ILE A 46 -12.06 -2.74 -12.95
N PRO A 47 -11.54 -2.04 -13.97
CA PRO A 47 -11.72 -2.43 -15.37
C PRO A 47 -11.19 -3.84 -15.69
N GLN A 48 -10.05 -4.23 -15.11
CA GLN A 48 -9.50 -5.58 -15.28
C GLN A 48 -10.40 -6.64 -14.66
N ILE A 49 -10.91 -6.38 -13.45
CA ILE A 49 -11.88 -7.26 -12.78
C ILE A 49 -13.17 -7.34 -13.61
N ALA A 50 -13.68 -6.21 -14.09
CA ALA A 50 -14.88 -6.16 -14.92
C ALA A 50 -14.70 -6.97 -16.22
N LEU A 51 -13.56 -6.86 -16.90
CA LEU A 51 -13.25 -7.65 -18.09
C LEU A 51 -13.35 -9.15 -17.79
N ILE A 52 -12.73 -9.59 -16.69
CA ILE A 52 -12.70 -11.01 -16.32
C ILE A 52 -14.10 -11.54 -15.97
N TYR A 53 -14.86 -10.84 -15.13
CA TYR A 53 -16.15 -11.37 -14.64
C TYR A 53 -17.34 -11.09 -15.56
N ILE A 54 -17.33 -9.98 -16.32
CA ILE A 54 -18.41 -9.62 -17.26
C ILE A 54 -18.20 -10.32 -18.60
N SER A 55 -17.01 -10.18 -19.19
CA SER A 55 -16.70 -10.82 -20.48
C SER A 55 -16.41 -12.30 -20.34
N ARG A 56 -16.20 -12.80 -19.10
CA ARG A 56 -15.80 -14.19 -18.80
C ARG A 56 -14.52 -14.58 -19.55
N ASP A 57 -13.63 -13.61 -19.69
CA ASP A 57 -12.40 -13.74 -20.44
C ASP A 57 -11.24 -13.22 -19.59
N ALA A 58 -10.37 -14.15 -19.17
CA ALA A 58 -9.12 -13.84 -18.52
C ALA A 58 -7.91 -14.26 -19.38
N ALA A 59 -8.08 -14.39 -20.70
CA ALA A 59 -7.00 -14.76 -21.60
C ALA A 59 -5.81 -13.79 -21.46
N GLY A 60 -4.62 -14.36 -21.24
CA GLY A 60 -3.38 -13.59 -21.04
C GLY A 60 -3.18 -13.03 -19.63
N VAL A 61 -4.11 -13.23 -18.70
CA VAL A 61 -3.93 -12.90 -17.29
C VAL A 61 -3.23 -14.06 -16.59
N SER A 62 -2.05 -13.82 -16.01
CA SER A 62 -1.30 -14.86 -15.27
C SER A 62 -1.79 -14.97 -13.80
N PRO A 63 -2.45 -16.07 -13.39
CA PRO A 63 -2.91 -16.23 -12.01
C PRO A 63 -1.75 -16.22 -11.02
N VAL A 64 -0.62 -16.85 -11.37
CA VAL A 64 0.57 -16.92 -10.52
C VAL A 64 1.10 -15.53 -10.20
N SER A 65 1.11 -14.63 -11.18
CA SER A 65 1.56 -13.25 -10.97
C SER A 65 0.67 -12.53 -9.96
N PHE A 66 -0.66 -12.59 -10.12
CA PHE A 66 -1.60 -11.91 -9.21
C PHE A 66 -1.62 -12.51 -7.81
N LEU A 67 -1.41 -13.83 -7.68
CA LEU A 67 -1.22 -14.46 -6.37
C LEU A 67 0.07 -13.98 -5.69
N ALA A 68 1.18 -13.88 -6.44
CA ALA A 68 2.43 -13.38 -5.89
C ALA A 68 2.30 -11.93 -5.41
N TRP A 69 1.64 -11.06 -6.18
CA TRP A 69 1.34 -9.68 -5.77
C TRP A 69 0.50 -9.63 -4.49
N ALA A 70 -0.58 -10.44 -4.42
CA ALA A 70 -1.38 -10.56 -3.21
C ALA A 70 -0.54 -10.97 -1.99
N LEU A 71 0.37 -11.94 -2.14
CA LEU A 71 1.25 -12.36 -1.03
C LEU A 71 2.25 -11.26 -0.64
N PHE A 72 2.73 -10.45 -1.59
CA PHE A 72 3.62 -9.33 -1.31
C PHE A 72 2.93 -8.17 -0.60
N ASP A 73 1.61 -8.03 -0.73
CA ASP A 73 0.84 -7.03 0.02
C ASP A 73 0.84 -7.33 1.53
N ILE A 74 0.97 -8.61 1.95
CA ILE A 74 0.91 -9.02 3.36
C ILE A 74 2.02 -8.37 4.21
N PRO A 75 3.32 -8.45 3.84
CA PRO A 75 4.37 -7.72 4.55
C PRO A 75 4.11 -6.21 4.66
N TRP A 76 3.55 -5.57 3.63
CA TRP A 76 3.24 -4.13 3.65
C TRP A 76 2.10 -3.78 4.61
N ILE A 77 1.06 -4.61 4.66
CA ILE A 77 -0.04 -4.46 5.62
C ILE A 77 0.48 -4.60 7.04
N VAL A 78 1.27 -5.65 7.31
CA VAL A 78 1.90 -5.86 8.63
C VAL A 78 2.80 -4.69 9.00
N TYR A 79 3.61 -4.21 8.06
CA TYR A 79 4.47 -3.04 8.26
C TYR A 79 3.66 -1.79 8.63
N GLY A 80 2.59 -1.48 7.89
CA GLY A 80 1.71 -0.35 8.16
C GLY A 80 1.02 -0.44 9.52
N LEU A 81 0.60 -1.65 9.93
CA LEU A 81 0.00 -1.88 11.24
C LEU A 81 1.01 -1.66 12.38
N VAL A 82 2.23 -2.22 12.25
CA VAL A 82 3.29 -2.08 13.26
C VAL A 82 3.73 -0.62 13.42
N HIS A 83 3.83 0.13 12.32
CA HIS A 83 4.25 1.53 12.34
C HIS A 83 3.10 2.52 12.55
N ARG A 84 1.85 2.03 12.67
CA ARG A 84 0.63 2.83 12.81
C ARG A 84 0.46 3.85 11.68
N GLU A 85 0.71 3.41 10.45
CA GLU A 85 0.55 4.19 9.23
C GLU A 85 -0.74 3.76 8.50
N PRO A 86 -1.92 4.31 8.87
CA PRO A 86 -3.20 3.88 8.30
C PRO A 86 -3.29 3.98 6.76
N PRO A 87 -2.66 4.95 6.07
CA PRO A 87 -2.72 5.01 4.61
C PRO A 87 -2.13 3.78 3.95
N ILE A 88 -0.98 3.30 4.46
CA ILE A 88 -0.30 2.11 3.95
C ILE A 88 -1.19 0.89 4.15
N VAL A 89 -1.76 0.73 5.35
CA VAL A 89 -2.64 -0.41 5.66
C VAL A 89 -3.84 -0.45 4.71
N VAL A 90 -4.53 0.68 4.52
CA VAL A 90 -5.70 0.75 3.65
C VAL A 90 -5.35 0.47 2.19
N THR A 91 -4.29 1.10 1.67
CA THR A 91 -3.83 0.91 0.28
C THR A 91 -3.49 -0.55 -0.01
N TYR A 92 -2.67 -1.18 0.82
CA TYR A 92 -2.23 -2.55 0.55
C TYR A 92 -3.31 -3.58 0.87
N THR A 93 -4.25 -3.28 1.78
CA THR A 93 -5.44 -4.14 1.97
C THR A 93 -6.35 -4.11 0.74
N LEU A 94 -6.53 -2.94 0.12
CA LEU A 94 -7.29 -2.83 -1.13
C LEU A 94 -6.58 -3.56 -2.29
N TRP A 95 -5.26 -3.41 -2.41
CA TRP A 95 -4.47 -4.17 -3.39
C TRP A 95 -4.62 -5.67 -3.18
N LEU A 96 -4.49 -6.15 -1.95
CA LEU A 96 -4.65 -7.56 -1.62
C LEU A 96 -6.01 -8.09 -2.09
N ALA A 97 -7.09 -7.36 -1.80
CA ALA A 97 -8.44 -7.76 -2.19
C ALA A 97 -8.62 -7.83 -3.72
N PHE A 98 -8.14 -6.83 -4.46
CA PHE A 98 -8.25 -6.80 -5.92
C PHE A 98 -7.33 -7.81 -6.61
N ASN A 99 -6.10 -7.99 -6.12
CA ASN A 99 -5.18 -9.00 -6.62
C ASN A 99 -5.77 -10.41 -6.45
N LEU A 100 -6.41 -10.70 -5.31
CA LEU A 100 -7.12 -11.97 -5.09
C LEU A 100 -8.34 -12.12 -6.00
N LEU A 101 -9.12 -11.07 -6.22
CA LEU A 101 -10.27 -11.11 -7.15
C LEU A 101 -9.82 -11.42 -8.58
N ILE A 102 -8.72 -10.81 -9.04
CA ILE A 102 -8.15 -11.08 -10.36
C ILE A 102 -7.58 -12.50 -10.42
N PHE A 103 -6.85 -12.94 -9.41
CA PHE A 103 -6.34 -14.31 -9.32
C PHE A 103 -7.46 -15.35 -9.43
N LEU A 104 -8.53 -15.20 -8.65
CA LEU A 104 -9.69 -16.10 -8.70
C LEU A 104 -10.37 -16.06 -10.06
N GLY A 105 -10.56 -14.87 -10.63
CA GLY A 105 -11.15 -14.72 -11.94
C GLY A 105 -10.31 -15.37 -13.05
N ALA A 106 -8.98 -15.23 -12.98
CA ALA A 106 -8.05 -15.86 -13.91
C ALA A 106 -7.99 -17.39 -13.76
N LEU A 107 -8.27 -17.95 -12.58
CA LEU A 107 -8.40 -19.40 -12.41
C LEU A 107 -9.72 -19.95 -12.98
N ILE A 108 -10.79 -19.15 -12.97
CA ILE A 108 -12.12 -19.59 -13.39
C ILE A 108 -12.33 -19.38 -14.90
N TYR A 109 -11.80 -18.27 -15.45
CA TYR A 109 -12.06 -17.80 -16.81
C TYR A 109 -10.80 -17.70 -17.70
N GLY A 110 -9.65 -18.19 -17.22
CA GLY A 110 -8.37 -18.17 -17.95
C GLY A 110 -8.07 -19.46 -18.68
#